data_AF-X1TFN6-F1
#
_entry.id   AF-X1TFN6-F1
#
_cell.length_a   1.000
_cell.length_b   1.000
_cell.length_c   1.000
_cell.angle_alpha   90.00
_cell.angle_beta   90.00
_cell.angle_gamma   90.00
#
_symmetry.space_group_name_H-M   'P 1'
#
loop_
_entity.id
_entity.type
_entity.pdbx_description
1 polymer ?
#
loop_
_entity_poly.entity_id
_entity_poly.type
_entity_poly.pdbx_seq_one_letter_code
_entity_poly.pdbx_strand_id
1 'polypeptide(L)'
;MIINDFDEDYNLQFNSNEIENIKKNAFSNLKNFHYFSYISLNGKDFPFKKVANFSASIIGERLIYKFFIPYKIKAKEAEQVVTVAVYDDSYYCDVAFAENSPLMLKNAGTYTVHHEIVQNKKNPIYFGQVFPFEVVLYFRRKN
;
A
#
# COMPACT_ATOMS: atom_id res chain seq x y z
N MET A 1 11.76 8.22 18.27
CA MET A 1 10.45 8.12 17.57
C MET A 1 10.65 8.82 16.25
N ILE A 2 10.29 8.23 15.10
CA ILE A 2 10.74 8.72 13.78
C ILE A 2 10.53 10.23 13.58
N ILE A 3 9.45 10.84 14.08
CA ILE A 3 9.29 12.30 14.02
C ILE A 3 10.44 13.01 14.75
N ASN A 4 10.62 12.76 16.05
CA ASN A 4 11.69 13.36 16.86
C ASN A 4 13.11 13.02 16.38
N ASP A 5 13.28 11.88 15.71
CA ASP A 5 14.60 11.42 15.25
C ASP A 5 15.03 12.10 13.94
N PHE A 6 14.10 12.69 13.18
CA PHE A 6 14.33 13.23 11.84
C PHE A 6 13.81 14.65 11.59
N ASP A 7 13.00 15.23 12.50
CA ASP A 7 12.62 16.65 12.51
C ASP A 7 13.72 17.44 13.23
N GLU A 8 14.79 17.79 12.51
CA GLU A 8 16.03 18.32 13.08
C GLU A 8 15.86 19.73 13.64
N ASP A 9 14.99 20.53 13.01
CA ASP A 9 14.70 21.91 13.41
C ASP A 9 13.42 22.05 14.26
N TYR A 10 12.75 20.94 14.56
CA TYR A 10 11.56 20.84 15.42
C TYR A 10 10.38 21.70 14.94
N ASN A 11 10.27 21.90 13.63
CA ASN A 11 9.22 22.74 13.04
C ASN A 11 7.95 21.94 12.65
N LEU A 12 7.96 20.61 12.86
CA LEU A 12 6.90 19.66 12.51
C LEU A 12 6.61 19.57 11.00
N GLN A 13 7.59 19.87 10.15
CA GLN A 13 7.53 19.77 8.70
C GLN A 13 8.85 19.25 8.14
N PHE A 14 8.80 18.10 7.46
CA PHE A 14 10.01 17.57 6.85
C PHE A 14 10.42 18.37 5.61
N ASN A 15 11.65 18.89 5.64
CA ASN A 15 12.32 19.43 4.47
C ASN A 15 12.90 18.29 3.59
N SER A 16 13.40 18.65 2.40
CA SER A 16 13.91 17.66 1.45
C SER A 16 15.04 16.76 1.99
N ASN A 17 15.92 17.29 2.84
CA ASN A 17 17.03 16.52 3.41
C ASN A 17 16.52 15.54 4.47
N GLU A 18 15.58 15.96 5.30
CA GLU A 18 14.94 15.08 6.30
C GLU A 18 14.16 13.96 5.63
N ILE A 19 13.44 14.25 4.54
CA ILE A 19 12.74 13.22 3.73
C ILE A 19 13.74 12.22 3.14
N GLU A 20 14.88 12.67 2.61
CA GLU A 20 15.96 11.79 2.13
C GLU A 20 16.52 10.90 3.25
N ASN A 21 16.74 11.47 4.44
CA ASN A 21 17.22 10.75 5.62
C ASN A 21 16.21 9.69 6.10
N ILE A 22 14.94 10.05 6.21
CA ILE A 22 13.84 9.11 6.53
C ILE A 22 13.78 7.99 5.49
N LYS A 23 13.88 8.35 4.20
CA LYS A 23 13.86 7.38 3.10
C LYS A 23 14.96 6.34 3.28
N LYS A 24 16.19 6.79 3.52
CA LYS A 24 17.38 5.94 3.63
C LYS A 24 17.38 5.08 4.88
N ASN A 25 17.08 5.68 6.03
CA ASN A 25 17.35 5.09 7.34
C ASN A 25 16.13 4.43 7.99
N ALA A 26 14.90 4.77 7.56
CA ALA A 26 13.67 4.17 8.08
C ALA A 26 12.86 3.46 6.97
N PHE A 27 12.36 4.22 5.98
CA PHE A 27 11.44 3.69 4.98
C PHE A 27 12.03 2.56 4.13
N SER A 28 13.32 2.63 3.77
CA SER A 28 13.97 1.60 2.94
C SER A 28 14.00 0.22 3.59
N ASN A 29 13.89 0.11 4.92
CA ASN A 29 13.82 -1.16 5.62
C ASN A 29 12.49 -1.89 5.37
N LEU A 30 11.40 -1.15 5.07
CA LEU A 30 10.08 -1.72 4.81
C LEU A 30 10.04 -2.66 3.60
N LYS A 31 11.05 -2.60 2.72
CA LYS A 31 11.23 -3.57 1.63
C LYS A 31 11.31 -5.03 2.12
N ASN A 32 11.82 -5.23 3.34
CA ASN A 32 11.96 -6.56 3.95
C ASN A 32 10.62 -7.10 4.49
N PHE A 33 9.61 -6.24 4.56
CA PHE A 33 8.25 -6.52 5.04
C PHE A 33 7.22 -6.18 3.94
N HIS A 34 7.62 -6.23 2.67
CA HIS A 34 6.76 -5.97 1.51
C HIS A 34 6.03 -4.61 1.55
N TYR A 35 6.53 -3.62 2.30
CA TYR A 35 5.82 -2.37 2.57
C TYR A 35 4.39 -2.61 3.09
N PHE A 36 4.19 -3.70 3.82
CA PHE A 36 2.89 -4.20 4.31
C PHE A 36 1.85 -4.37 3.20
N SER A 37 2.28 -4.55 1.95
CA SER A 37 1.41 -4.54 0.76
C SER A 37 1.65 -5.81 -0.06
N TYR A 38 0.61 -6.60 -0.26
CA TYR A 38 0.65 -7.84 -1.03
C TYR A 38 -0.32 -7.73 -2.19
N ILE A 39 0.20 -7.91 -3.41
CA ILE A 39 -0.55 -7.66 -4.64
C ILE A 39 -0.64 -8.95 -5.44
N SER A 40 -1.82 -9.26 -5.99
CA SER A 40 -1.99 -10.34 -6.96
C SER A 40 -2.79 -9.89 -8.18
N LEU A 41 -2.55 -10.55 -9.31
CA LEU A 41 -3.31 -10.39 -10.55
C LEU A 41 -3.92 -11.75 -10.91
N ASN A 42 -5.25 -11.82 -10.96
CA ASN A 42 -6.01 -13.05 -11.22
C ASN A 42 -5.57 -14.21 -10.29
N GLY A 43 -5.34 -13.91 -9.01
CA GLY A 43 -4.90 -14.88 -8.01
C GLY A 43 -3.43 -15.31 -8.08
N LYS A 44 -2.64 -14.74 -9.00
CA LYS A 44 -1.19 -14.96 -9.06
C LYS A 44 -0.45 -13.81 -8.39
N ASP A 45 0.41 -14.13 -7.43
CA ASP A 45 1.20 -13.15 -6.70
C ASP A 45 2.06 -12.29 -7.62
N PHE A 46 2.11 -11.00 -7.28
CA PHE A 46 2.93 -10.01 -7.94
C PHE A 46 3.98 -9.46 -6.96
N PRO A 47 5.18 -10.07 -6.89
CA PRO A 47 6.24 -9.55 -6.05
C PRO A 47 6.83 -8.27 -6.64
N PHE A 48 7.01 -7.25 -5.81
CA PHE A 48 7.69 -6.01 -6.18
C PHE A 48 8.84 -5.74 -5.20
N LYS A 49 9.94 -5.19 -5.73
CA LYS A 49 11.16 -4.86 -4.94
C LYS A 49 11.48 -3.37 -4.92
N LYS A 50 10.73 -2.57 -5.68
CA LYS A 50 10.99 -1.14 -5.85
C LYS A 50 9.68 -0.38 -5.72
N VAL A 51 9.79 0.77 -5.05
CA VAL A 51 8.75 1.80 -4.95
C VAL A 51 9.35 3.11 -5.46
N ALA A 52 8.50 4.03 -5.89
CA ALA A 52 8.88 5.33 -6.43
C ALA A 52 8.12 6.45 -5.73
N ASN A 53 8.48 7.70 -6.03
CA ASN A 53 7.77 8.91 -5.60
C ASN A 53 7.53 8.96 -4.08
N PHE A 54 8.54 8.58 -3.30
CA PHE A 54 8.46 8.62 -1.85
C PHE A 54 8.43 10.06 -1.34
N SER A 55 7.53 10.32 -0.39
CA SER A 55 7.51 11.52 0.44
C SER A 55 7.04 11.17 1.85
N ALA A 56 7.48 11.95 2.83
CA ALA A 56 7.01 11.89 4.20
C ALA A 56 6.42 13.24 4.61
N SER A 57 5.40 13.24 5.46
CA SER A 57 4.86 14.45 6.07
C SER A 57 4.33 14.16 7.48
N ILE A 58 4.16 15.21 8.28
CA ILE A 58 3.56 15.12 9.61
C ILE A 58 2.15 15.70 9.53
N ILE A 59 1.16 14.99 10.07
CA ILE A 59 -0.21 15.50 10.24
C ILE A 59 -0.65 15.23 11.68
N GLY A 60 -0.66 16.28 12.50
CA GLY A 60 -0.82 16.14 13.95
C GLY A 60 0.31 15.28 14.51
N GLU A 61 -0.03 14.21 15.23
CA GLU A 61 0.95 13.27 15.80
C GLU A 61 1.30 12.10 14.85
N ARG A 62 0.84 12.15 13.59
CA ARG A 62 0.99 11.05 12.63
C ARG A 62 2.09 11.33 11.62
N LEU A 63 2.95 10.34 11.43
CA LEU A 63 3.85 10.26 10.30
C LEU A 63 3.12 9.64 9.10
N ILE A 64 3.09 10.36 7.98
CA ILE A 64 2.44 9.92 6.75
C ILE A 64 3.51 9.59 5.71
N TYR A 65 3.59 8.33 5.31
CA TYR A 65 4.35 7.92 4.14
C TYR A 65 3.46 7.85 2.92
N LYS A 66 3.95 8.42 1.82
CA LYS A 66 3.33 8.30 0.50
C LYS A 66 4.38 7.80 -0.47
N PHE A 67 4.04 6.77 -1.23
CA PHE A 67 4.90 6.16 -2.23
C PHE A 67 4.05 5.50 -3.32
N PHE A 68 4.71 5.08 -4.39
CA PHE A 68 4.10 4.45 -5.54
C PHE A 68 4.71 3.08 -5.80
N ILE A 69 3.88 2.03 -5.86
CA ILE A 69 4.30 0.70 -6.33
C ILE A 69 4.01 0.64 -7.84
N PRO A 70 5.03 0.68 -8.71
CA PRO A 70 4.81 0.69 -10.15
C PRO A 70 4.35 -0.68 -10.63
N TYR A 71 3.12 -0.76 -11.11
CA TYR A 71 2.62 -1.96 -11.78
C TYR A 71 1.93 -1.63 -13.10
N LYS A 72 2.31 -2.34 -14.17
CA LYS A 72 1.76 -2.18 -15.51
C LYS A 72 1.01 -3.44 -15.89
N ILE A 73 -0.30 -3.34 -16.03
CA ILE A 73 -1.16 -4.43 -16.48
C ILE A 73 -1.71 -4.07 -17.85
N LYS A 74 -1.59 -5.00 -18.80
CA LYS A 74 -2.30 -4.88 -20.09
C LYS A 74 -3.77 -5.21 -19.85
N ALA A 75 -4.61 -4.19 -19.89
CA ALA A 75 -6.06 -4.34 -19.76
C ALA A 75 -6.65 -5.09 -20.96
N LYS A 76 -7.61 -5.98 -20.68
CA LYS A 76 -8.35 -6.79 -21.65
C LYS A 76 -9.84 -6.46 -21.60
N GLU A 77 -10.58 -6.89 -22.62
CA GLU A 77 -12.05 -6.85 -22.62
C GLU A 77 -12.65 -7.90 -21.69
N ALA A 78 -11.94 -9.02 -21.51
CA ALA A 78 -12.22 -9.97 -20.44
C ALA A 78 -11.87 -9.35 -19.07
N GLU A 79 -12.67 -9.71 -18.06
CA GLU A 79 -12.46 -9.25 -16.69
C GLU A 79 -11.12 -9.74 -16.12
N GLN A 80 -10.46 -8.84 -15.40
CA GLN A 80 -9.23 -9.08 -14.67
C GLN A 80 -9.42 -8.59 -13.24
N VAL A 81 -8.75 -9.25 -12.30
CA VAL A 81 -8.88 -8.98 -10.87
C VAL A 81 -7.51 -8.61 -10.31
N VAL A 82 -7.39 -7.41 -9.76
CA VAL A 82 -6.25 -7.02 -8.92
C VAL A 82 -6.69 -7.10 -7.48
N THR A 83 -5.96 -7.84 -6.67
CA THR A 83 -6.16 -7.86 -5.22
C THR A 83 -4.99 -7.16 -4.55
N VAL A 84 -5.29 -6.30 -3.58
CA VAL A 84 -4.30 -5.67 -2.70
C VAL A 84 -4.68 -5.99 -1.26
N ALA A 85 -3.84 -6.75 -0.57
CA ALA A 85 -3.95 -7.00 0.86
C ALA A 85 -2.95 -6.14 1.62
N VAL A 86 -3.34 -5.71 2.83
CA VAL A 86 -2.43 -5.03 3.76
C VAL A 86 -2.36 -5.79 5.07
N TYR A 87 -1.15 -6.16 5.49
CA TYR A 87 -0.89 -6.82 6.77
C TYR A 87 0.59 -6.79 7.10
N ASP A 88 0.91 -7.05 8.36
CA ASP A 88 2.25 -7.30 8.86
C ASP A 88 2.42 -8.80 9.15
N ASP A 89 3.32 -9.48 8.44
CA ASP A 89 3.64 -10.89 8.66
C ASP A 89 4.57 -11.11 9.87
N SER A 90 5.11 -10.03 10.44
CA SER A 90 5.98 -10.05 11.61
C SER A 90 5.28 -9.76 12.94
N TYR A 91 3.99 -9.40 12.91
CA TYR A 91 3.13 -9.17 14.09
C TYR A 91 3.51 -8.01 15.00
N TYR A 92 4.32 -7.06 14.54
CA TYR A 92 4.70 -5.88 15.32
C TYR A 92 3.77 -4.70 15.08
N CYS A 93 3.06 -4.67 13.95
CA CYS A 93 2.18 -3.58 13.57
C CYS A 93 0.75 -4.07 13.30
N ASP A 94 -0.23 -3.33 13.82
CA ASP A 94 -1.58 -3.39 13.30
C ASP A 94 -1.66 -2.59 11.99
N VAL A 95 -2.19 -3.23 10.94
CA VAL A 95 -2.25 -2.66 9.60
C VAL A 95 -3.68 -2.80 9.09
N ALA A 96 -4.29 -1.67 8.78
CA ALA A 96 -5.66 -1.61 8.29
C ALA A 96 -5.79 -0.61 7.15
N PHE A 97 -6.83 -0.79 6.33
CA PHE A 97 -7.25 0.21 5.38
C PHE A 97 -7.85 1.43 6.08
N ALA A 98 -7.79 2.59 5.43
CA ALA A 98 -8.50 3.77 5.91
C ALA A 98 -10.02 3.50 5.96
N GLU A 99 -10.67 3.89 7.06
CA GLU A 99 -12.13 3.75 7.20
C GLU A 99 -12.88 4.48 6.09
N ASN A 100 -12.36 5.64 5.68
CA ASN A 100 -12.94 6.48 4.65
C ASN A 100 -12.10 6.43 3.37
N SER A 101 -12.74 6.10 2.25
CA SER A 101 -12.14 6.12 0.91
C SER A 101 -10.80 5.34 0.78
N PRO A 102 -10.74 4.06 1.19
CA PRO A 102 -9.53 3.24 1.14
C PRO A 102 -9.03 2.95 -0.29
N LEU A 103 -9.88 3.16 -1.30
CA LEU A 103 -9.54 3.05 -2.71
C LEU A 103 -9.92 4.33 -3.45
N MET A 104 -8.96 4.87 -4.20
CA MET A 104 -9.21 5.94 -5.17
C MET A 104 -8.74 5.51 -6.55
N LEU A 105 -9.63 5.57 -7.54
CA LEU A 105 -9.31 5.31 -8.93
C LEU A 105 -9.12 6.62 -9.69
N LYS A 106 -8.04 6.74 -10.46
CA LYS A 106 -7.77 7.87 -11.35
C LYS A 106 -7.87 7.42 -12.80
N ASN A 107 -8.49 8.25 -13.65
CA ASN A 107 -8.62 8.02 -15.10
C ASN A 107 -9.31 6.69 -15.47
N ALA A 108 -10.31 6.25 -14.68
CA ALA A 108 -11.01 4.98 -14.89
C ALA A 108 -12.07 5.00 -16.02
N GLY A 109 -12.26 6.13 -16.71
CA GLY A 109 -13.38 6.34 -17.64
C GLY A 109 -13.45 5.35 -18.81
N THR A 110 -12.30 4.80 -19.24
CA THR A 110 -12.18 3.81 -20.32
C THR A 110 -12.34 2.36 -19.84
N TYR A 111 -12.64 2.15 -18.56
CA TYR A 111 -12.76 0.84 -17.93
C TYR A 111 -14.13 0.66 -17.27
N THR A 112 -14.64 -0.56 -17.31
CA THR A 112 -15.65 -1.00 -16.34
C THR A 112 -14.90 -1.43 -15.09
N VAL A 113 -15.24 -0.86 -13.94
CA VAL A 113 -14.58 -1.15 -12.66
C VAL A 113 -15.63 -1.43 -11.60
N HIS A 114 -15.35 -2.41 -10.75
CA HIS A 114 -16.05 -2.58 -9.49
C HIS A 114 -15.04 -3.05 -8.44
N HIS A 115 -15.30 -2.74 -7.18
CA HIS A 115 -14.42 -3.16 -6.10
C HIS A 115 -15.20 -3.56 -4.87
N GLU A 116 -14.58 -4.39 -4.06
CA GLU A 116 -15.05 -4.75 -2.73
C GLU A 116 -13.88 -4.78 -1.76
N ILE A 117 -14.19 -4.62 -0.48
CA ILE A 117 -13.24 -4.80 0.61
C ILE A 117 -13.73 -5.98 1.42
N VAL A 118 -12.94 -7.05 1.39
CA VAL A 118 -13.34 -8.33 1.96
C VAL A 118 -12.25 -8.84 2.87
N GLN A 119 -12.65 -9.65 3.85
CA GLN A 119 -11.72 -10.38 4.68
C GLN A 119 -11.32 -11.68 3.97
N ASN A 120 -10.01 -11.93 3.80
CA ASN A 120 -9.54 -13.14 3.14
C ASN A 120 -9.64 -14.36 4.06
N LYS A 121 -10.80 -15.02 4.01
CA LYS A 121 -11.05 -16.26 4.76
C LYS A 121 -10.33 -17.49 4.20
N LYS A 122 -9.80 -17.41 2.98
CA LYS A 122 -9.19 -18.55 2.28
C LYS A 122 -7.71 -18.69 2.61
N ASN A 123 -7.02 -17.58 2.79
CA ASN A 123 -5.59 -17.54 3.12
C ASN A 123 -5.40 -16.80 4.46
N PRO A 124 -5.76 -17.44 5.59
CA PRO A 124 -5.41 -16.86 6.87
C PRO A 124 -3.90 -16.84 7.04
N ILE A 125 -3.41 -15.77 7.66
CA ILE A 125 -2.05 -15.67 8.17
C ILE A 125 -2.02 -16.15 9.61
N TYR A 126 -0.82 -16.28 10.17
CA TYR A 126 -0.61 -16.66 11.57
C TYR A 126 -1.30 -17.97 11.99
N PHE A 127 -0.84 -19.09 11.43
CA PHE A 127 -1.36 -20.42 11.79
C PHE A 127 -2.91 -20.53 11.71
N GLY A 128 -3.55 -19.73 10.86
CA GLY A 128 -5.00 -19.77 10.68
C GLY A 128 -5.81 -18.76 11.50
N GLN A 129 -5.18 -17.87 12.27
CA GLN A 129 -5.88 -17.04 13.26
C GLN A 129 -6.23 -15.64 12.75
N VAL A 130 -5.47 -15.09 11.83
CA VAL A 130 -5.66 -13.73 11.33
C VAL A 130 -6.07 -13.79 9.87
N PHE A 131 -7.15 -13.12 9.53
CA PHE A 131 -7.66 -13.05 8.17
C PHE A 131 -7.52 -11.60 7.69
N PRO A 132 -6.55 -11.31 6.80
CA PRO A 132 -6.27 -9.95 6.38
C PRO A 132 -7.43 -9.39 5.56
N PHE A 133 -7.60 -8.07 5.59
CA PHE A 133 -8.50 -7.39 4.66
C PHE A 133 -7.82 -7.19 3.31
N GLU A 134 -8.63 -7.26 2.26
CA GLU A 134 -8.20 -7.09 0.88
C GLU A 134 -9.13 -6.15 0.14
N VAL A 135 -8.55 -5.24 -0.65
CA VAL A 135 -9.25 -4.57 -1.73
C VAL A 135 -9.20 -5.48 -2.94
N VAL A 136 -10.35 -5.91 -3.43
CA VAL A 136 -10.49 -6.67 -4.67
C VAL A 136 -11.03 -5.73 -5.73
N LEU A 137 -10.22 -5.42 -6.74
CA LEU A 137 -10.56 -4.57 -7.86
C LEU A 137 -10.74 -5.41 -9.12
N TYR A 138 -11.96 -5.42 -9.61
CA TYR A 138 -12.31 -6.03 -10.87
C TYR A 138 -12.33 -4.95 -11.95
N PHE A 139 -11.69 -5.23 -13.08
CA PHE A 139 -11.64 -4.28 -14.18
C PHE A 139 -11.62 -4.97 -15.53
N ARG A 140 -12.19 -4.29 -16.53
CA ARG A 140 -12.05 -4.61 -17.95
C ARG A 140 -12.09 -3.33 -18.79
N ARG A 141 -11.45 -3.36 -19.95
CA ARG A 141 -11.53 -2.28 -20.95
C ARG A 141 -12.97 -2.19 -21.47
N LYS A 142 -13.51 -0.98 -21.60
CA LYS A 142 -14.75 -0.74 -22.36
C LYS A 142 -14.48 -0.99 -23.84
N ASN A 143 -15.47 -1.54 -24.53
CA ASN A 143 -15.46 -1.65 -25.99
C ASN A 143 -15.56 -0.27 -26.63
#